data_AF-B5H574-F1
#
_entry.id   AF-B5H574-F1
#
_cell.length_a   1.000
_cell.length_b   1.000
_cell.length_c   1.000
_cell.angle_alpha   90.00
_cell.angle_beta   90.00
_cell.angle_gamma   90.00
#
_symmetry.space_group_name_H-M   'P 1'
#
loop_
_entity.id
_entity.type
_entity.pdbx_description
1 polymer ?
#
loop_
_entity_poly.entity_id
_entity_poly.type
_entity_poly.pdbx_seq_one_letter_code
_entity_poly.pdbx_strand_id
1 'polypeptide(L)'
;MTGAVVLGATGVTAVAVGAGAEDDGRPAGTRPAQAHALALDGKDPKKRELGRTETQLFSLVGVSWEDSLDDFEGTAQIRTRAADGGAWSEWRDLEFDVRAPETGEGGASGVRGASEPLWVGASDAVEARVVAGGEETAVPDALRLDMIDPGVSGRDATQSVAPGRGVVQPQRTTTRKPAPTPTPTPSTTPTTAAPGTPTASPTGGAGSSPSPSATLEPTPTPTPTSTPTSPPESGDPTPPGPSAEPTTAEPGDPSPSVEPSSPPPSPSEDPAGPTTSTEPTPPPTVSPEPSPTGTSAEPSSDPEPGTSPSATATTPSVPPIVSRAGWGADESLVADPPSYLNKVDAVFVHHTAGTNTYDCAESPAIIRAILTYHVKTNGWNDVGYNFFVDKCGTVFEGRAGGVDKPVQGAHTYGFNGYSSGISVLGDFENGGTPSAAAKQAVADVAAWKLGLHGVDPEAKVTLTAAGDTGVWKKGDQATLNTVSGHRDGFATLCPGATLYSALPEIRRAAGASVYAH
;
A
#
# COMPACT_ATOMS: atom_id res chain seq x y z
N MET A 1 22.32 -30.79 -18.05
CA MET A 1 22.06 -32.10 -18.68
C MET A 1 22.11 -33.18 -17.60
N THR A 2 21.32 -34.24 -17.73
CA THR A 2 21.43 -35.53 -16.99
C THR A 2 21.58 -35.44 -15.46
N GLY A 3 20.46 -35.31 -14.75
CA GLY A 3 20.37 -35.61 -13.31
C GLY A 3 19.85 -37.03 -13.08
N ALA A 4 20.41 -37.75 -12.10
CA ALA A 4 19.97 -39.10 -11.73
C ALA A 4 19.01 -39.06 -10.52
N VAL A 5 17.97 -39.89 -10.53
CA VAL A 5 17.04 -40.07 -9.40
C VAL A 5 17.57 -41.16 -8.48
N VAL A 6 17.62 -40.87 -7.18
CA VAL A 6 17.85 -41.88 -6.12
C VAL A 6 16.66 -41.84 -5.17
N LEU A 7 15.91 -42.95 -5.10
CA LEU A 7 14.81 -43.13 -4.15
C LEU A 7 15.35 -43.70 -2.84
N GLY A 8 15.18 -42.96 -1.74
CA GLY A 8 15.46 -43.39 -0.37
C GLY A 8 14.41 -42.82 0.57
N ALA A 9 13.92 -43.63 1.50
CA ALA A 9 12.80 -43.24 2.36
C ALA A 9 13.22 -42.31 3.51
N THR A 10 12.28 -41.45 3.94
CA THR A 10 12.32 -40.66 5.19
C THR A 10 13.59 -39.82 5.40
N GLY A 11 13.67 -38.67 4.71
CA GLY A 11 14.65 -37.62 4.98
C GLY A 11 14.74 -36.58 3.88
N VAL A 12 14.05 -35.45 4.01
CA VAL A 12 14.15 -34.33 3.06
C VAL A 12 15.50 -33.64 3.24
N THR A 13 16.49 -34.04 2.44
CA THR A 13 17.82 -33.43 2.43
C THR A 13 17.81 -32.24 1.47
N ALA A 14 17.78 -31.02 2.00
CA ALA A 14 17.81 -29.82 1.19
C ALA A 14 19.18 -29.67 0.49
N VAL A 15 19.23 -29.95 -0.82
CA VAL A 15 20.44 -29.75 -1.63
C VAL A 15 20.51 -28.28 -2.04
N ALA A 16 21.25 -27.49 -1.26
CA ALA A 16 21.59 -26.11 -1.62
C ALA A 16 22.54 -26.11 -2.84
N VAL A 17 21.98 -26.02 -4.04
CA VAL A 17 22.76 -25.77 -5.26
C VAL A 17 23.17 -24.29 -5.24
N GLY A 18 24.33 -24.02 -4.64
CA GLY A 18 24.94 -22.70 -4.69
C GLY A 18 25.35 -22.35 -6.11
N ALA A 19 24.49 -21.63 -6.83
CA ALA A 19 24.94 -20.82 -7.95
C ALA A 19 26.03 -19.86 -7.43
N GLY A 20 27.16 -19.79 -8.14
CA GLY A 20 28.19 -18.82 -7.81
C GLY A 20 27.63 -17.41 -7.92
N ALA A 21 28.01 -16.50 -7.02
CA ALA A 21 27.65 -15.10 -7.14
C ALA A 21 28.35 -14.52 -8.37
N GLU A 22 27.61 -14.41 -9.47
CA GLU A 22 27.98 -13.59 -10.61
C GLU A 22 27.93 -12.11 -10.16
N ASP A 23 28.96 -11.34 -10.49
CA ASP A 23 29.06 -9.93 -10.11
C ASP A 23 28.08 -9.11 -10.96
N ASP A 24 26.87 -8.94 -10.45
CA ASP A 24 25.74 -8.29 -11.12
C ASP A 24 25.84 -6.73 -11.11
N GLY A 25 26.98 -6.19 -10.68
CA GLY A 25 27.27 -4.75 -10.67
C GLY A 25 26.45 -3.97 -9.64
N ARG A 26 25.68 -4.65 -8.78
CA ARG A 26 24.84 -4.01 -7.76
C ARG A 26 25.73 -3.47 -6.62
N PRO A 27 25.46 -2.28 -6.04
CA PRO A 27 26.32 -1.70 -5.00
C PRO A 27 26.51 -2.63 -3.80
N ALA A 28 27.72 -2.70 -3.26
CA ALA A 28 28.04 -3.59 -2.14
C ALA A 28 27.11 -3.36 -0.93
N GLY A 29 26.50 -4.45 -0.44
CA GLY A 29 25.48 -4.41 0.61
C GLY A 29 24.03 -4.31 0.12
N THR A 30 23.79 -4.20 -1.19
CA THR A 30 22.45 -4.38 -1.76
C THR A 30 22.05 -5.84 -1.88
N ARG A 31 20.74 -6.10 -1.82
CA ARG A 31 20.14 -7.43 -1.97
C ARG A 31 18.72 -7.29 -2.50
N PRO A 32 18.30 -8.01 -3.54
CA PRO A 32 16.93 -7.95 -4.03
C PRO A 32 15.93 -8.43 -2.96
N ALA A 33 14.66 -8.04 -3.11
CA ALA A 33 13.57 -8.64 -2.37
C ALA A 33 13.40 -10.12 -2.78
N GLN A 34 12.91 -10.96 -1.87
CA GLN A 34 12.70 -12.38 -2.14
C GLN A 34 11.33 -12.83 -1.64
N ALA A 35 10.70 -13.73 -2.39
CA ALA A 35 9.46 -14.39 -2.00
C ALA A 35 9.74 -15.85 -1.62
N HIS A 36 9.12 -16.29 -0.54
CA HIS A 36 9.17 -17.65 -0.02
C HIS A 36 7.74 -18.13 0.24
N ALA A 37 7.43 -19.39 -0.07
CA ALA A 37 6.09 -19.92 0.11
C ALA A 37 6.12 -21.27 0.84
N LEU A 38 5.17 -21.47 1.75
CA LEU A 38 4.93 -22.74 2.44
C LEU A 38 3.50 -23.19 2.16
N ALA A 39 3.33 -24.43 1.69
CA ALA A 39 1.99 -25.00 1.50
C ALA A 39 1.26 -25.09 2.85
N LEU A 40 0.00 -24.68 2.87
CA LEU A 40 -0.88 -24.87 4.02
C LEU A 40 -1.60 -26.20 3.84
N ASP A 41 -0.86 -27.29 4.00
CA ASP A 41 -1.37 -28.66 3.83
C ASP A 41 -2.36 -29.05 4.93
N GLY A 42 -3.32 -29.91 4.60
CA GLY A 42 -4.33 -30.40 5.55
C GLY A 42 -5.29 -31.42 4.97
N LYS A 43 -5.99 -32.15 5.85
CA LYS A 43 -7.02 -33.15 5.48
C LYS A 43 -8.43 -32.77 5.92
N ASP A 44 -8.57 -31.77 6.78
CA ASP A 44 -9.86 -31.21 7.17
C ASP A 44 -10.29 -30.23 6.06
N PRO A 45 -11.38 -30.45 5.31
CA PRO A 45 -11.77 -29.54 4.24
C PRO A 45 -12.04 -28.11 4.76
N LYS A 46 -12.43 -27.95 6.04
CA LYS A 46 -12.77 -26.65 6.64
C LYS A 46 -11.58 -25.88 7.20
N LYS A 47 -10.38 -26.47 7.18
CA LYS A 47 -9.23 -25.94 7.94
C LYS A 47 -7.89 -26.29 7.30
N ARG A 48 -6.93 -25.35 7.33
CA ARG A 48 -5.50 -25.63 7.20
C ARG A 48 -4.74 -25.01 8.38
N GLU A 49 -3.68 -25.66 8.83
CA GLU A 49 -2.82 -25.16 9.91
C GLU A 49 -1.35 -25.44 9.63
N LEU A 50 -0.53 -24.40 9.77
CA LEU A 50 0.93 -24.48 9.84
C LEU A 50 1.35 -24.27 11.29
N GLY A 51 1.77 -25.35 11.95
CA GLY A 51 2.41 -25.27 13.26
C GLY A 51 3.72 -24.49 13.21
N ARG A 52 4.26 -24.11 14.38
CA ARG A 52 5.46 -23.27 14.49
C ARG A 52 6.61 -23.79 13.64
N THR A 53 6.92 -23.05 12.58
CA THR A 53 7.89 -23.42 11.55
C THR A 53 8.94 -22.33 11.45
N GLU A 54 10.21 -22.69 11.57
CA GLU A 54 11.34 -21.77 11.35
C GLU A 54 11.59 -21.61 9.84
N THR A 55 11.96 -20.40 9.43
CA THR A 55 11.99 -19.97 8.03
C THR A 55 13.27 -19.22 7.69
N GLN A 56 13.43 -18.86 6.41
CA GLN A 56 14.26 -17.72 6.03
C GLN A 56 13.70 -16.43 6.67
N LEU A 57 14.52 -15.36 6.70
CA LEU A 57 14.05 -14.06 7.17
C LEU A 57 12.98 -13.49 6.23
N PHE A 58 11.97 -12.85 6.81
CA PHE A 58 10.91 -12.12 6.11
C PHE A 58 10.47 -10.91 6.95
N SER A 59 9.76 -9.95 6.33
CA SER A 59 9.17 -8.81 7.06
C SER A 59 7.70 -8.54 6.71
N LEU A 60 7.18 -9.22 5.69
CA LEU A 60 5.79 -9.14 5.25
C LEU A 60 5.28 -10.56 4.94
N VAL A 61 4.01 -10.81 5.20
CA VAL A 61 3.39 -12.14 5.05
C VAL A 61 1.92 -12.03 4.70
N GLY A 62 1.42 -12.94 3.87
CA GLY A 62 0.01 -13.09 3.53
C GLY A 62 -0.33 -14.53 3.12
N VAL A 63 -1.57 -14.77 2.74
CA VAL A 63 -2.07 -16.10 2.34
C VAL A 63 -2.60 -16.02 0.91
N SER A 64 -2.30 -17.01 0.06
CA SER A 64 -2.80 -17.06 -1.33
C SER A 64 -3.33 -18.43 -1.74
N TRP A 65 -4.31 -18.46 -2.65
CA TRP A 65 -4.95 -19.65 -3.22
C TRP A 65 -4.91 -19.64 -4.76
N GLU A 66 -5.28 -20.75 -5.42
CA GLU A 66 -5.05 -20.88 -6.87
C GLU A 66 -6.08 -20.20 -7.76
N ASP A 67 -7.37 -20.18 -7.40
CA ASP A 67 -8.33 -19.31 -8.08
C ASP A 67 -8.16 -17.86 -7.60
N SER A 68 -8.39 -16.90 -8.49
CA SER A 68 -8.27 -15.45 -8.23
C SER A 68 -9.55 -14.67 -8.48
N LEU A 69 -10.61 -15.36 -8.90
CA LEU A 69 -11.93 -14.83 -9.18
C LEU A 69 -12.93 -15.15 -8.07
N ASP A 70 -12.74 -16.24 -7.32
CA ASP A 70 -13.56 -16.60 -6.15
C ASP A 70 -13.17 -15.80 -4.89
N ASP A 71 -14.16 -15.16 -4.27
CA ASP A 71 -14.03 -14.47 -2.98
C ASP A 71 -14.08 -15.49 -1.83
N PHE A 72 -13.07 -15.53 -0.96
CA PHE A 72 -13.04 -16.51 0.14
C PHE A 72 -13.69 -15.97 1.43
N GLU A 73 -14.88 -16.47 1.77
CA GLU A 73 -15.47 -16.25 3.10
C GLU A 73 -14.78 -17.10 4.17
N GLY A 74 -13.94 -16.49 5.00
CA GLY A 74 -13.26 -17.20 6.07
C GLY A 74 -12.39 -16.34 6.97
N THR A 75 -11.48 -16.98 7.70
CA THR A 75 -10.53 -16.30 8.59
C THR A 75 -9.16 -16.94 8.46
N ALA A 76 -8.19 -16.19 7.94
CA ALA A 76 -6.78 -16.48 8.14
C ALA A 76 -6.28 -15.73 9.39
N GLN A 77 -5.54 -16.44 10.24
CA GLN A 77 -4.85 -15.88 11.39
C GLN A 77 -3.40 -16.33 11.37
N ILE A 78 -2.51 -15.40 11.64
CA ILE A 78 -1.07 -15.63 11.69
C ILE A 78 -0.45 -15.07 12.96
N ARG A 79 0.69 -15.62 13.35
CA ARG A 79 1.64 -14.98 14.26
C ARG A 79 3.06 -15.32 13.86
N THR A 80 3.99 -14.42 14.11
CA THR A 80 5.40 -14.59 13.74
C THR A 80 6.30 -14.57 14.98
N ARG A 81 7.51 -15.09 14.82
CA ARG A 81 8.62 -14.89 15.75
C ARG A 81 9.49 -13.75 15.26
N ALA A 82 9.66 -12.72 16.09
CA ALA A 82 10.60 -11.63 15.83
C ALA A 82 12.03 -12.19 15.82
N ALA A 83 12.78 -11.87 14.76
CA ALA A 83 14.16 -12.32 14.57
C ALA A 83 15.12 -11.72 15.61
N ASP A 84 14.77 -10.56 16.19
CA ASP A 84 15.39 -10.03 17.40
C ASP A 84 14.69 -10.56 18.66
N GLY A 85 15.46 -11.16 19.56
CA GLY A 85 14.98 -11.68 20.85
C GLY A 85 14.10 -12.95 20.79
N GLY A 86 13.58 -13.35 19.63
CA GLY A 86 12.83 -14.61 19.47
C GLY A 86 11.42 -14.58 20.07
N ALA A 87 10.84 -13.40 20.29
CA ALA A 87 9.50 -13.24 20.85
C ALA A 87 8.43 -13.58 19.80
N TRP A 88 7.37 -14.30 20.20
CA TRP A 88 6.20 -14.53 19.35
C TRP A 88 5.19 -13.40 19.48
N SER A 89 4.61 -12.96 18.36
CA SER A 89 3.47 -12.05 18.38
C SER A 89 2.21 -12.73 18.94
N GLU A 90 1.24 -11.91 19.34
CA GLU A 90 -0.15 -12.34 19.41
C GLU A 90 -0.66 -12.74 18.01
N TRP A 91 -1.78 -13.46 17.97
CA TRP A 91 -2.47 -13.75 16.71
C TRP A 91 -3.02 -12.46 16.10
N ARG A 92 -2.87 -12.33 14.78
CA ARG A 92 -3.42 -11.25 13.95
C ARG A 92 -4.24 -11.88 12.84
N ASP A 93 -5.39 -11.28 12.54
CA ASP A 93 -6.19 -11.63 11.37
C ASP A 93 -5.52 -11.13 10.08
N LEU A 94 -5.86 -11.75 8.95
CA LEU A 94 -5.56 -11.26 7.60
C LEU A 94 -6.89 -10.96 6.89
N GLU A 95 -6.98 -9.77 6.28
CA GLU A 95 -8.14 -9.36 5.47
C GLU A 95 -8.05 -10.01 4.08
N PHE A 96 -9.17 -10.51 3.53
CA PHE A 96 -9.19 -11.25 2.26
C PHE A 96 -9.68 -10.42 1.07
N ASP A 97 -9.83 -9.11 1.25
CA ASP A 97 -10.57 -8.21 0.37
C ASP A 97 -9.82 -7.86 -0.94
N VAL A 98 -8.78 -8.62 -1.31
CA VAL A 98 -7.93 -8.40 -2.49
C VAL A 98 -8.37 -9.29 -3.65
N ARG A 99 -9.26 -8.77 -4.49
CA ARG A 99 -9.61 -9.41 -5.77
C ARG A 99 -8.58 -9.07 -6.86
N ALA A 100 -8.34 -10.00 -7.79
CA ALA A 100 -7.59 -9.69 -9.01
C ALA A 100 -8.29 -8.58 -9.82
N PRO A 101 -7.54 -7.67 -10.49
CA PRO A 101 -8.13 -6.51 -11.16
C PRO A 101 -9.00 -6.92 -12.37
N GLU A 102 -10.03 -6.13 -12.70
CA GLU A 102 -10.95 -6.40 -13.81
C GLU A 102 -10.34 -6.28 -15.23
N THR A 103 -9.03 -6.03 -15.30
CA THR A 103 -8.22 -5.94 -16.52
C THR A 103 -7.73 -7.32 -16.97
N GLY A 104 -7.22 -7.42 -18.21
CA GLY A 104 -6.64 -8.68 -18.72
C GLY A 104 -5.47 -9.23 -17.87
N GLU A 105 -4.81 -8.36 -17.10
CA GLU A 105 -3.83 -8.70 -16.06
C GLU A 105 -4.40 -9.64 -15.00
N GLY A 106 -5.61 -9.40 -14.49
CA GLY A 106 -6.22 -10.25 -13.46
C GLY A 106 -6.79 -11.57 -13.99
N GLY A 107 -6.98 -11.68 -15.31
CA GLY A 107 -7.39 -12.91 -16.00
C GLY A 107 -6.21 -13.75 -16.53
N ALA A 108 -4.96 -13.41 -16.19
CA ALA A 108 -3.78 -14.11 -16.69
C ALA A 108 -3.55 -15.45 -15.97
N SER A 109 -2.96 -16.43 -16.68
CA SER A 109 -2.68 -17.75 -16.13
C SER A 109 -1.63 -17.68 -15.01
N GLY A 110 -1.99 -18.08 -13.79
CA GLY A 110 -1.11 -18.04 -12.62
C GLY A 110 -1.31 -16.82 -11.71
N VAL A 111 -2.28 -15.95 -12.02
CA VAL A 111 -2.81 -14.96 -11.06
C VAL A 111 -3.51 -15.71 -9.92
N ARG A 112 -3.30 -15.26 -8.68
CA ARG A 112 -3.77 -15.92 -7.46
C ARG A 112 -4.64 -15.00 -6.62
N GLY A 113 -5.69 -15.55 -6.01
CA GLY A 113 -6.40 -14.90 -4.91
C GLY A 113 -5.47 -14.79 -3.70
N ALA A 114 -5.56 -13.67 -2.98
CA ALA A 114 -4.61 -13.32 -1.92
C ALA A 114 -5.28 -12.55 -0.78
N SER A 115 -4.67 -12.57 0.40
CA SER A 115 -4.99 -11.62 1.47
C SER A 115 -4.34 -10.25 1.21
N GLU A 116 -4.81 -9.21 1.89
CA GLU A 116 -3.98 -8.01 2.12
C GLU A 116 -2.66 -8.45 2.81
N PRO A 117 -1.50 -7.89 2.42
CA PRO A 117 -0.21 -8.35 2.92
C PRO A 117 0.21 -7.64 4.22
N LEU A 118 0.41 -8.43 5.28
CA LEU A 118 0.69 -7.91 6.61
C LEU A 118 2.19 -7.66 6.83
N TRP A 119 2.58 -6.41 7.06
CA TRP A 119 3.91 -6.12 7.61
C TRP A 119 4.00 -6.54 9.08
N VAL A 120 5.00 -7.37 9.38
CA VAL A 120 5.28 -7.98 10.68
C VAL A 120 6.63 -7.56 11.27
N GLY A 121 7.48 -6.90 10.48
CA GLY A 121 8.88 -6.63 10.85
C GLY A 121 9.74 -7.90 10.77
N ALA A 122 11.05 -7.75 10.95
CA ALA A 122 12.02 -8.83 10.74
C ALA A 122 11.66 -10.08 11.56
N SER A 123 11.25 -11.14 10.88
CA SER A 123 10.72 -12.38 11.44
C SER A 123 11.47 -13.60 10.89
N ASP A 124 11.61 -14.64 11.70
CA ASP A 124 12.39 -15.86 11.37
C ASP A 124 11.65 -17.19 11.65
N ALA A 125 10.42 -17.11 12.15
CA ALA A 125 9.50 -18.25 12.22
C ALA A 125 8.04 -17.77 12.14
N VAL A 126 7.14 -18.69 11.79
CA VAL A 126 5.71 -18.40 11.60
C VAL A 126 4.82 -19.54 12.08
N GLU A 127 3.58 -19.20 12.42
CA GLU A 127 2.49 -20.12 12.76
C GLU A 127 1.22 -19.53 12.15
N ALA A 128 0.45 -20.34 11.40
CA ALA A 128 -0.68 -19.88 10.62
C ALA A 128 -1.87 -20.84 10.71
N ARG A 129 -3.10 -20.32 10.63
CA ARG A 129 -4.32 -21.10 10.52
C ARG A 129 -5.31 -20.42 9.59
N VAL A 130 -5.98 -21.20 8.74
CA VAL A 130 -7.03 -20.75 7.84
C VAL A 130 -8.27 -21.60 8.09
N VAL A 131 -9.42 -20.95 8.26
CA VAL A 131 -10.70 -21.60 8.57
C VAL A 131 -11.79 -21.05 7.66
N ALA A 132 -12.62 -21.92 7.08
CA ALA A 132 -13.79 -21.52 6.30
C ALA A 132 -14.87 -20.89 7.20
N GLY A 133 -15.57 -19.88 6.70
CA GLY A 133 -16.61 -19.14 7.43
C GLY A 133 -17.79 -18.78 6.54
N GLY A 134 -18.75 -18.01 7.06
CA GLY A 134 -19.91 -17.56 6.29
C GLY A 134 -20.74 -18.73 5.73
N GLU A 135 -21.02 -18.71 4.42
CA GLU A 135 -21.65 -19.84 3.72
C GLU A 135 -20.64 -20.91 3.27
N GLU A 136 -19.33 -20.65 3.34
CA GLU A 136 -18.31 -21.56 2.84
C GLU A 136 -18.16 -22.86 3.63
N THR A 137 -18.00 -23.95 2.89
CA THR A 137 -17.95 -25.31 3.45
C THR A 137 -16.58 -25.96 3.35
N ALA A 138 -15.66 -25.35 2.61
CA ALA A 138 -14.25 -25.72 2.52
C ALA A 138 -13.38 -24.46 2.46
N VAL A 139 -12.06 -24.64 2.69
CA VAL A 139 -11.05 -23.60 2.42
C VAL A 139 -10.44 -23.83 1.03
N PRO A 140 -10.06 -22.76 0.29
CA PRO A 140 -9.60 -22.85 -1.09
C PRO A 140 -8.47 -23.85 -1.36
N ASP A 141 -8.44 -24.34 -2.60
CA ASP A 141 -7.40 -25.25 -3.08
C ASP A 141 -6.05 -24.55 -3.30
N ALA A 142 -4.99 -25.35 -3.15
CA ALA A 142 -3.58 -24.93 -3.18
C ALA A 142 -3.27 -23.69 -2.32
N LEU A 143 -3.96 -23.55 -1.17
CA LEU A 143 -3.66 -22.57 -0.13
C LEU A 143 -2.19 -22.65 0.31
N ARG A 144 -1.53 -21.51 0.34
CA ARG A 144 -0.15 -21.36 0.82
C ARG A 144 0.02 -20.07 1.60
N LEU A 145 1.02 -20.06 2.47
CA LEU A 145 1.51 -18.88 3.16
C LEU A 145 2.66 -18.30 2.35
N ASP A 146 2.52 -17.05 1.92
CA ASP A 146 3.53 -16.30 1.18
C ASP A 146 4.24 -15.32 2.12
N MET A 147 5.57 -15.35 2.14
CA MET A 147 6.43 -14.55 3.02
C MET A 147 7.47 -13.81 2.19
N ILE A 148 7.62 -12.51 2.42
CA ILE A 148 8.46 -11.62 1.63
C ILE A 148 9.57 -11.02 2.49
N ASP A 149 10.81 -11.20 2.04
CA ASP A 149 11.95 -10.41 2.46
C ASP A 149 12.00 -9.13 1.62
N PRO A 150 11.99 -7.92 2.22
CA PRO A 150 11.95 -6.62 1.50
C PRO A 150 13.23 -6.28 0.73
N GLY A 151 14.30 -7.07 0.91
CA GLY A 151 15.62 -6.75 0.36
C GLY A 151 16.26 -5.50 0.98
N VAL A 152 17.46 -5.18 0.53
CA VAL A 152 18.25 -4.01 0.96
C VAL A 152 18.56 -3.18 -0.27
N SER A 153 18.00 -1.96 -0.38
CA SER A 153 18.33 -1.06 -1.48
C SER A 153 19.69 -0.39 -1.25
N GLY A 154 20.27 0.21 -2.30
CA GLY A 154 21.53 0.97 -2.18
C GLY A 154 21.42 2.14 -1.21
N ARG A 155 20.20 2.66 -1.00
CA ARG A 155 19.89 3.73 -0.04
C ARG A 155 19.90 3.21 1.40
N ASP A 156 19.46 1.98 1.62
CA ASP A 156 19.38 1.38 2.95
C ASP A 156 20.77 0.91 3.40
N ALA A 157 21.53 0.30 2.49
CA ALA A 157 22.92 -0.07 2.70
C ALA A 157 23.80 1.15 3.04
N THR A 158 23.67 2.26 2.30
CA THR A 158 24.45 3.47 2.55
C THR A 158 24.05 4.22 3.82
N GLN A 159 22.77 4.18 4.22
CA GLN A 159 22.34 4.69 5.54
C GLN A 159 22.88 3.81 6.69
N SER A 160 22.88 2.48 6.52
CA SER A 160 23.35 1.53 7.54
C SER A 160 24.86 1.60 7.79
N VAL A 161 25.65 2.05 6.81
CA VAL A 161 27.12 2.16 6.87
C VAL A 161 27.60 3.53 7.37
N ALA A 162 26.72 4.54 7.45
CA ALA A 162 27.11 5.90 7.83
C ALA A 162 27.25 6.08 9.37
N PRO A 163 28.47 6.25 9.93
CA PRO A 163 28.61 6.55 11.35
C PRO A 163 28.01 7.93 11.66
N GLY A 164 27.18 7.99 12.71
CA GLY A 164 26.21 9.05 12.95
C GLY A 164 26.72 10.48 12.77
N ARG A 165 26.25 11.14 11.71
CA ARG A 165 26.22 12.60 11.60
C ARG A 165 24.77 13.05 11.74
N GLY A 166 24.47 13.77 12.83
CA GLY A 166 23.12 14.24 13.12
C GLY A 166 22.56 15.09 11.98
N VAL A 167 21.27 14.91 11.67
CA VAL A 167 20.56 15.66 10.64
C VAL A 167 20.58 17.14 10.98
N VAL A 168 21.32 17.93 10.20
CA VAL A 168 21.30 19.39 10.28
C VAL A 168 19.96 19.86 9.73
N GLN A 169 19.08 20.36 10.62
CA GLN A 169 17.86 21.04 10.18
C GLN A 169 18.21 22.21 9.25
N PRO A 170 17.43 22.44 8.16
CA PRO A 170 17.59 23.66 7.37
C PRO A 170 17.34 24.88 8.27
N GLN A 171 18.35 25.75 8.39
CA GLN A 171 18.29 26.87 9.32
C GLN A 171 17.18 27.86 8.91
N ARG A 172 16.21 28.08 9.80
CA ARG A 172 15.34 29.25 9.71
C ARG A 172 16.20 30.52 9.79
N THR A 173 16.13 31.35 8.76
CA THR A 173 16.82 32.64 8.69
C THR A 173 16.27 33.61 9.73
N THR A 174 16.93 33.71 10.88
CA THR A 174 16.57 34.67 11.94
C THR A 174 17.42 35.94 11.82
N THR A 175 16.77 37.09 11.65
CA THR A 175 17.44 38.36 11.40
C THR A 175 18.18 38.85 12.65
N ARG A 176 19.51 38.81 12.60
CA ARG A 176 20.42 39.09 13.74
C ARG A 176 20.34 40.54 14.23
N LYS A 177 19.74 40.75 15.41
CA LYS A 177 19.90 41.99 16.20
C LYS A 177 21.31 42.03 16.82
N PRO A 178 22.06 43.15 16.77
CA PRO A 178 23.37 43.26 17.43
C PRO A 178 23.28 43.25 18.96
N ALA A 179 24.33 42.73 19.61
CA ALA A 179 24.52 42.79 21.06
C ALA A 179 25.39 44.00 21.47
N PRO A 180 25.22 44.58 22.67
CA PRO A 180 26.00 45.72 23.15
C PRO A 180 27.36 45.34 23.78
N THR A 181 28.32 46.25 23.67
CA THR A 181 29.66 46.17 24.28
C THR A 181 29.62 46.50 25.79
N PRO A 182 30.42 45.84 26.66
CA PRO A 182 30.39 46.05 28.11
C PRO A 182 31.16 47.29 28.60
N THR A 183 30.78 47.79 29.78
CA THR A 183 31.38 48.90 30.55
C THR A 183 31.38 48.51 32.05
N PRO A 184 32.39 48.86 32.87
CA PRO A 184 32.73 48.08 34.07
C PRO A 184 32.03 48.47 35.39
N THR A 185 32.11 47.53 36.34
CA THR A 185 31.63 47.57 37.73
C THR A 185 32.32 48.62 38.62
N PRO A 186 31.59 49.17 39.60
CA PRO A 186 32.13 49.37 40.95
C PRO A 186 31.29 48.66 42.05
N SER A 187 31.96 48.25 43.13
CA SER A 187 31.34 47.57 44.28
C SER A 187 30.74 48.54 45.30
N THR A 188 29.67 48.13 46.01
CA THR A 188 29.63 48.08 47.50
C THR A 188 28.35 47.40 48.02
N THR A 189 28.49 46.56 49.05
CA THR A 189 27.46 46.05 49.97
C THR A 189 27.45 46.87 51.28
N PRO A 190 26.56 46.65 52.28
CA PRO A 190 25.22 46.00 52.29
C PRO A 190 24.15 46.88 53.02
N THR A 191 22.92 46.36 53.25
CA THR A 191 22.21 46.30 54.58
C THR A 191 20.67 46.30 54.51
N THR A 192 20.08 45.21 55.01
CA THR A 192 18.82 45.01 55.78
C THR A 192 17.69 46.07 55.79
N ALA A 193 16.47 45.65 55.39
CA ALA A 193 15.20 45.86 56.13
C ALA A 193 14.06 44.96 55.61
N ALA A 194 13.02 44.71 56.42
CA ALA A 194 11.78 43.98 56.10
C ALA A 194 10.63 44.52 57.00
N PRO A 195 9.42 43.92 57.03
CA PRO A 195 8.38 43.89 55.98
C PRO A 195 7.08 44.61 56.43
N GLY A 196 6.07 44.73 55.56
CA GLY A 196 4.74 45.22 55.99
C GLY A 196 3.61 45.29 54.94
N THR A 197 2.66 44.36 55.02
CA THR A 197 1.21 44.53 54.69
C THR A 197 0.46 44.98 55.97
N PRO A 198 -0.86 45.33 55.99
CA PRO A 198 -1.93 45.13 54.98
C PRO A 198 -2.84 46.36 54.73
N THR A 199 -3.97 46.20 54.01
CA THR A 199 -5.36 46.65 54.38
C THR A 199 -6.37 46.35 53.24
N ALA A 200 -7.68 46.36 53.54
CA ALA A 200 -8.78 45.72 52.80
C ALA A 200 -9.66 46.63 51.89
N SER A 201 -10.65 45.99 51.23
CA SER A 201 -11.83 46.50 50.47
C SER A 201 -12.89 47.21 51.37
N PRO A 202 -14.16 47.54 50.98
CA PRO A 202 -15.04 47.18 49.83
C PRO A 202 -15.65 48.43 49.10
N THR A 203 -16.53 48.40 48.07
CA THR A 203 -17.94 47.92 47.89
C THR A 203 -18.40 48.16 46.41
N GLY A 204 -19.49 47.63 45.83
CA GLY A 204 -20.47 46.59 46.26
C GLY A 204 -21.81 46.59 45.45
N GLY A 205 -22.40 45.41 45.19
CA GLY A 205 -23.80 45.16 44.75
C GLY A 205 -24.17 45.41 43.26
N ALA A 206 -25.14 44.76 42.60
CA ALA A 206 -26.01 43.57 42.83
C ALA A 206 -26.65 43.19 41.44
N GLY A 207 -27.49 42.17 41.16
CA GLY A 207 -28.20 41.08 41.87
C GLY A 207 -29.45 40.65 41.04
N SER A 208 -30.20 39.55 41.24
CA SER A 208 -30.05 38.30 42.03
C SER A 208 -31.18 37.27 41.71
N SER A 209 -30.85 35.97 41.50
CA SER A 209 -31.72 34.77 41.68
C SER A 209 -32.94 34.51 40.74
N PRO A 210 -33.57 33.29 40.74
CA PRO A 210 -33.35 32.09 41.58
C PRO A 210 -33.14 30.73 40.83
N SER A 211 -33.00 29.65 41.61
CA SER A 211 -32.88 28.23 41.19
C SER A 211 -34.14 27.41 41.58
N PRO A 212 -34.25 26.10 41.26
CA PRO A 212 -33.88 25.10 42.30
C PRO A 212 -33.16 23.83 41.78
N SER A 213 -32.57 23.09 42.71
CA SER A 213 -31.84 21.82 42.48
C SER A 213 -32.71 20.55 42.66
N ALA A 214 -32.21 19.41 42.17
CA ALA A 214 -32.61 18.07 42.59
C ALA A 214 -31.38 17.15 42.73
N THR A 215 -31.45 16.16 43.62
CA THR A 215 -30.34 15.26 44.02
C THR A 215 -30.63 13.82 43.61
N LEU A 216 -29.61 13.06 43.19
CA LEU A 216 -29.66 11.59 43.09
C LEU A 216 -28.34 10.94 43.55
N GLU A 217 -28.42 9.65 43.91
CA GLU A 217 -27.38 8.84 44.56
C GLU A 217 -26.45 8.07 43.59
N PRO A 218 -25.30 7.56 44.07
CA PRO A 218 -24.39 6.72 43.28
C PRO A 218 -24.64 5.20 43.47
N THR A 219 -24.55 4.41 42.39
CA THR A 219 -24.49 2.93 42.41
C THR A 219 -23.84 2.41 41.09
N PRO A 220 -23.39 1.15 40.95
CA PRO A 220 -21.98 0.86 41.17
C PRO A 220 -21.23 0.17 39.99
N THR A 221 -19.92 0.00 40.17
CA THR A 221 -18.99 -0.71 39.28
C THR A 221 -19.31 -2.21 39.12
N PRO A 222 -19.27 -2.79 37.90
CA PRO A 222 -19.28 -4.23 37.69
C PRO A 222 -17.90 -4.86 37.89
N THR A 223 -17.83 -6.04 38.51
CA THR A 223 -16.61 -6.87 38.67
C THR A 223 -16.78 -8.20 37.91
N PRO A 224 -15.78 -8.71 37.17
CA PRO A 224 -15.95 -9.91 36.33
C PRO A 224 -15.64 -11.23 37.07
N THR A 225 -16.61 -12.16 37.02
CA THR A 225 -16.49 -13.60 37.32
C THR A 225 -17.54 -14.30 36.43
N SER A 226 -17.29 -15.39 35.70
CA SER A 226 -16.83 -16.69 36.20
C SER A 226 -16.27 -17.62 35.11
N THR A 227 -15.34 -18.49 35.49
CA THR A 227 -14.82 -19.60 34.66
C THR A 227 -15.78 -20.80 34.65
N PRO A 228 -16.02 -21.48 33.50
CA PRO A 228 -16.65 -22.80 33.47
C PRO A 228 -15.61 -23.92 33.71
N THR A 229 -16.02 -24.99 34.40
CA THR A 229 -15.17 -26.15 34.75
C THR A 229 -15.71 -27.45 34.13
N SER A 230 -14.80 -28.35 33.73
CA SER A 230 -15.07 -29.73 33.26
C SER A 230 -14.43 -30.75 34.23
N PRO A 231 -14.69 -32.07 34.17
CA PRO A 231 -15.66 -32.84 33.36
C PRO A 231 -16.67 -33.60 34.29
N PRO A 232 -17.17 -34.84 34.04
CA PRO A 232 -16.39 -36.07 33.78
C PRO A 232 -16.87 -36.92 32.57
N GLU A 233 -16.06 -37.94 32.22
CA GLU A 233 -16.33 -38.95 31.17
C GLU A 233 -17.35 -40.02 31.60
N SER A 234 -18.03 -40.66 30.63
CA SER A 234 -18.14 -42.14 30.50
C SER A 234 -19.10 -42.57 29.37
N GLY A 235 -18.68 -43.50 28.50
CA GLY A 235 -19.60 -44.39 27.74
C GLY A 235 -19.45 -44.39 26.21
N ASP A 236 -18.83 -45.45 25.67
CA ASP A 236 -18.73 -45.82 24.25
C ASP A 236 -18.30 -47.31 24.17
N PRO A 237 -18.45 -48.09 23.07
CA PRO A 237 -19.37 -48.03 21.92
C PRO A 237 -20.30 -49.27 21.86
N THR A 238 -21.20 -49.38 20.85
CA THR A 238 -21.61 -50.64 20.14
C THR A 238 -22.58 -50.31 18.97
N PRO A 239 -22.50 -50.96 17.78
CA PRO A 239 -23.11 -50.44 16.54
C PRO A 239 -24.40 -51.16 16.06
N PRO A 240 -25.13 -50.58 15.09
CA PRO A 240 -26.14 -51.29 14.30
C PRO A 240 -25.54 -52.03 13.10
N GLY A 241 -26.01 -53.26 12.88
CA GLY A 241 -25.77 -54.09 11.69
C GLY A 241 -26.71 -53.80 10.51
N PRO A 242 -26.67 -54.60 9.43
CA PRO A 242 -26.71 -54.03 8.09
C PRO A 242 -27.89 -54.40 7.17
N SER A 243 -27.94 -53.67 6.04
CA SER A 243 -28.40 -54.08 4.71
C SER A 243 -29.91 -54.06 4.36
N ALA A 244 -30.22 -53.29 3.32
CA ALA A 244 -31.12 -53.68 2.23
C ALA A 244 -30.76 -52.87 0.95
N GLU A 245 -30.60 -53.54 -0.19
CA GLU A 245 -30.41 -52.90 -1.51
C GLU A 245 -31.78 -52.59 -2.19
N PRO A 246 -31.80 -51.99 -3.41
CA PRO A 246 -31.68 -52.83 -4.61
C PRO A 246 -30.73 -52.31 -5.72
N THR A 247 -29.88 -53.23 -6.19
CA THR A 247 -29.70 -53.67 -7.61
C THR A 247 -30.27 -52.84 -8.78
N THR A 248 -29.71 -52.82 -10.00
CA THR A 248 -28.41 -53.27 -10.57
C THR A 248 -28.29 -52.72 -12.02
N ALA A 249 -27.09 -52.36 -12.47
CA ALA A 249 -26.73 -52.37 -13.89
C ALA A 249 -25.23 -52.68 -14.05
N GLU A 250 -24.86 -53.59 -14.95
CA GLU A 250 -23.47 -54.05 -15.16
C GLU A 250 -22.73 -53.28 -16.28
N PRO A 251 -21.37 -53.31 -16.29
CA PRO A 251 -20.54 -52.58 -17.26
C PRO A 251 -20.27 -53.38 -18.55
N GLY A 252 -19.69 -52.70 -19.55
CA GLY A 252 -19.09 -53.30 -20.74
C GLY A 252 -17.63 -52.86 -20.92
N ASP A 253 -16.76 -53.82 -21.22
CA ASP A 253 -15.30 -53.65 -21.39
C ASP A 253 -14.93 -53.64 -22.91
N PRO A 254 -13.66 -53.54 -23.40
CA PRO A 254 -13.26 -52.29 -24.08
C PRO A 254 -12.53 -52.48 -25.44
N SER A 255 -12.06 -51.35 -25.99
CA SER A 255 -10.97 -51.22 -26.99
C SER A 255 -11.24 -51.61 -28.47
N PRO A 256 -10.44 -51.12 -29.45
CA PRO A 256 -9.53 -49.95 -29.44
C PRO A 256 -9.56 -49.04 -30.71
N SER A 257 -8.84 -47.92 -30.63
CA SER A 257 -8.20 -47.15 -31.74
C SER A 257 -9.06 -46.40 -32.78
N VAL A 258 -8.79 -45.10 -32.94
CA VAL A 258 -8.11 -44.47 -34.11
C VAL A 258 -8.08 -42.93 -33.96
N GLU A 259 -6.91 -42.31 -34.17
CA GLU A 259 -6.75 -40.84 -34.29
C GLU A 259 -7.16 -40.32 -35.69
N PRO A 260 -7.43 -39.00 -35.82
CA PRO A 260 -6.86 -38.31 -36.96
C PRO A 260 -6.15 -36.98 -36.62
N SER A 261 -4.92 -36.92 -37.11
CA SER A 261 -3.94 -35.83 -37.13
C SER A 261 -4.42 -34.42 -37.52
N SER A 262 -3.61 -33.43 -37.12
CA SER A 262 -3.70 -32.01 -37.50
C SER A 262 -3.61 -31.74 -39.03
N PRO A 263 -4.16 -30.63 -39.53
CA PRO A 263 -3.92 -30.15 -40.89
C PRO A 263 -2.52 -29.51 -41.06
N PRO A 264 -1.93 -29.52 -42.28
CA PRO A 264 -0.60 -28.97 -42.56
C PRO A 264 -0.61 -27.48 -42.92
N PRO A 265 0.56 -26.79 -42.87
CA PRO A 265 0.72 -25.43 -43.38
C PRO A 265 0.82 -25.38 -44.91
N SER A 266 0.47 -24.23 -45.49
CA SER A 266 0.66 -23.89 -46.92
C SER A 266 1.83 -22.90 -47.12
N PRO A 267 2.42 -22.81 -48.32
CA PRO A 267 3.82 -22.40 -48.49
C PRO A 267 4.05 -20.91 -48.78
N SER A 268 5.32 -20.51 -48.67
CA SER A 268 5.87 -19.23 -49.15
C SER A 268 5.99 -19.19 -50.68
N GLU A 269 5.81 -18.00 -51.27
CA GLU A 269 6.39 -17.63 -52.57
C GLU A 269 7.16 -16.31 -52.44
N ASP A 270 8.29 -16.21 -53.13
CA ASP A 270 9.23 -15.07 -53.15
C ASP A 270 9.72 -14.88 -54.60
N PRO A 271 9.70 -13.66 -55.14
CA PRO A 271 10.63 -13.32 -56.22
C PRO A 271 11.34 -11.95 -56.05
N ALA A 272 12.40 -11.92 -55.24
CA ALA A 272 13.75 -11.50 -55.65
C ALA A 272 13.95 -10.17 -56.44
N GLY A 273 13.87 -9.03 -55.73
CA GLY A 273 14.79 -7.87 -55.91
C GLY A 273 14.61 -6.94 -57.13
N PRO A 274 15.55 -5.98 -57.38
CA PRO A 274 16.81 -5.73 -56.67
C PRO A 274 17.05 -4.29 -56.15
N THR A 275 17.95 -4.15 -55.17
CA THR A 275 18.85 -3.01 -54.88
C THR A 275 18.35 -1.55 -54.90
N THR A 276 18.49 -0.85 -53.77
CA THR A 276 19.57 0.15 -53.58
C THR A 276 19.70 0.54 -52.10
N SER A 277 20.82 1.17 -51.71
CA SER A 277 21.12 1.54 -50.32
C SER A 277 21.45 3.03 -50.20
N THR A 278 20.79 3.72 -49.25
CA THR A 278 21.23 5.03 -48.75
C THR A 278 20.81 5.21 -47.28
N GLU A 279 21.73 5.72 -46.47
CA GLU A 279 21.55 6.09 -45.05
C GLU A 279 21.05 7.54 -44.89
N PRO A 280 20.21 7.87 -43.89
CA PRO A 280 19.88 9.25 -43.54
C PRO A 280 20.70 9.79 -42.34
N THR A 281 21.71 10.60 -42.63
CA THR A 281 22.53 11.35 -41.66
C THR A 281 21.73 12.53 -41.03
N PRO A 282 21.94 12.91 -39.74
CA PRO A 282 21.18 13.96 -39.06
C PRO A 282 21.46 15.41 -39.53
N PRO A 283 20.55 16.37 -39.23
CA PRO A 283 20.66 17.78 -39.65
C PRO A 283 21.68 18.62 -38.82
N PRO A 284 22.18 19.75 -39.36
CA PRO A 284 23.35 20.45 -38.82
C PRO A 284 23.08 21.61 -37.83
N THR A 285 24.09 21.89 -37.01
CA THR A 285 24.26 23.08 -36.15
C THR A 285 24.40 24.39 -36.94
N VAL A 286 23.95 25.53 -36.37
CA VAL A 286 24.14 26.87 -36.95
C VAL A 286 24.62 27.89 -35.91
N SER A 287 25.65 28.67 -36.25
CA SER A 287 26.19 29.88 -35.56
C SER A 287 27.32 30.49 -36.41
N PRO A 288 27.77 31.75 -36.23
CA PRO A 288 27.36 32.77 -35.25
C PRO A 288 26.95 34.13 -35.88
N GLU A 289 26.97 35.18 -35.05
CA GLU A 289 26.64 36.61 -35.26
C GLU A 289 27.53 37.40 -36.25
N PRO A 290 27.18 38.66 -36.63
CA PRO A 290 27.87 39.82 -36.00
C PRO A 290 27.06 41.14 -35.81
N SER A 291 27.43 41.88 -34.75
CA SER A 291 27.04 43.26 -34.35
C SER A 291 28.01 44.37 -34.85
N PRO A 292 27.88 45.69 -34.49
CA PRO A 292 26.69 46.55 -34.24
C PRO A 292 26.75 47.98 -34.86
N THR A 293 25.61 48.70 -34.96
CA THR A 293 25.45 50.20 -34.99
C THR A 293 23.94 50.55 -34.84
N GLY A 294 23.46 51.64 -34.22
CA GLY A 294 24.12 52.64 -33.35
C GLY A 294 23.42 54.03 -33.28
N THR A 295 23.03 54.47 -32.06
CA THR A 295 22.88 55.87 -31.58
C THR A 295 21.66 56.75 -31.98
N SER A 296 20.80 57.00 -30.96
CA SER A 296 20.08 58.26 -30.60
C SER A 296 18.96 58.87 -31.49
N ALA A 297 17.72 58.89 -30.97
CA ALA A 297 17.06 60.13 -30.49
C ALA A 297 15.71 59.86 -29.75
N GLU A 298 15.40 60.71 -28.77
CA GLU A 298 14.13 60.83 -28.02
C GLU A 298 13.67 62.31 -28.06
N PRO A 299 12.46 62.71 -27.60
CA PRO A 299 11.31 61.90 -27.19
C PRO A 299 10.00 62.27 -27.92
N SER A 300 8.91 61.54 -27.65
CA SER A 300 7.54 62.08 -27.77
C SER A 300 6.61 61.34 -26.80
N SER A 301 5.62 62.04 -26.23
CA SER A 301 4.88 61.58 -25.05
C SER A 301 3.39 61.38 -25.29
N ASP A 302 2.89 60.16 -25.07
CA ASP A 302 1.48 59.85 -24.84
C ASP A 302 1.38 58.67 -23.84
N PRO A 303 0.32 58.55 -23.00
CA PRO A 303 0.26 57.53 -21.95
C PRO A 303 -0.52 56.28 -22.39
N GLU A 304 0.18 55.16 -22.60
CA GLU A 304 -0.48 53.86 -22.78
C GLU A 304 -1.07 53.30 -21.46
N PRO A 305 -2.16 52.51 -21.52
CA PRO A 305 -2.82 51.97 -20.33
C PRO A 305 -1.93 50.96 -19.60
N GLY A 306 -2.03 50.97 -18.26
CA GLY A 306 -1.13 50.22 -17.39
C GLY A 306 -1.08 48.72 -17.70
N THR A 307 0.13 48.22 -17.98
CA THR A 307 0.40 46.79 -18.15
C THR A 307 0.09 46.04 -16.86
N SER A 308 -1.09 45.43 -16.79
CA SER A 308 -1.35 44.37 -15.80
C SER A 308 -0.25 43.31 -15.95
N PRO A 309 0.39 42.85 -14.86
CA PRO A 309 1.42 41.83 -14.97
C PRO A 309 0.78 40.59 -15.59
N SER A 310 1.25 40.24 -16.80
CA SER A 310 0.81 39.01 -17.47
C SER A 310 1.08 37.86 -16.52
N ALA A 311 0.03 37.15 -16.12
CA ALA A 311 0.16 36.00 -15.25
C ALA A 311 0.91 34.92 -16.02
N THR A 312 2.22 34.80 -15.77
CA THR A 312 3.01 33.65 -16.18
C THR A 312 2.23 32.41 -15.75
N ALA A 313 1.88 31.54 -16.70
CA ALA A 313 1.19 30.30 -16.41
C ALA A 313 2.14 29.40 -15.61
N THR A 314 2.12 29.55 -14.29
CA THR A 314 2.88 28.73 -13.36
C THR A 314 2.50 27.28 -13.62
N THR A 315 3.46 26.46 -14.05
CA THR A 315 3.26 25.02 -14.18
C THR A 315 2.67 24.49 -12.88
N PRO A 316 1.59 23.69 -12.91
CA PRO A 316 1.02 23.04 -11.74
C PRO A 316 2.12 22.52 -10.82
N SER A 317 2.16 23.01 -9.58
CA SER A 317 3.14 22.52 -8.63
C SER A 317 2.86 21.05 -8.37
N VAL A 318 3.90 20.22 -8.42
CA VAL A 318 3.81 18.78 -8.12
C VAL A 318 4.10 18.61 -6.63
N PRO A 319 3.28 17.88 -5.86
CA PRO A 319 3.59 17.58 -4.46
C PRO A 319 4.90 16.77 -4.36
N PRO A 320 5.67 16.86 -3.26
CA PRO A 320 6.93 16.14 -3.13
C PRO A 320 6.73 14.61 -3.09
N ILE A 321 7.02 13.95 -4.21
CA ILE A 321 6.88 12.49 -4.36
C ILE A 321 8.28 11.84 -4.43
N VAL A 322 8.50 10.80 -3.62
CA VAL A 322 9.64 9.89 -3.74
C VAL A 322 9.36 8.93 -4.90
N SER A 323 10.09 9.09 -6.01
CA SER A 323 9.96 8.22 -7.17
C SER A 323 10.35 6.76 -6.88
N ARG A 324 9.98 5.84 -7.78
CA ARG A 324 10.31 4.40 -7.69
C ARG A 324 11.80 4.13 -7.46
N ALA A 325 12.67 4.76 -8.23
CA ALA A 325 14.12 4.71 -8.02
C ALA A 325 14.57 5.34 -6.68
N GLY A 326 13.79 6.26 -6.13
CA GLY A 326 14.04 6.91 -4.84
C GLY A 326 13.80 6.02 -3.61
N TRP A 327 12.83 5.12 -3.67
CA TRP A 327 12.58 4.08 -2.64
C TRP A 327 13.18 2.70 -2.98
N GLY A 328 13.70 2.54 -4.20
CA GLY A 328 14.45 1.36 -4.63
C GLY A 328 13.56 0.25 -5.17
N ALA A 329 12.54 0.60 -5.96
CA ALA A 329 11.76 -0.38 -6.73
C ALA A 329 12.66 -1.30 -7.56
N ASP A 330 12.36 -2.60 -7.55
CA ASP A 330 13.01 -3.53 -8.47
C ASP A 330 12.20 -3.55 -9.78
N GLU A 331 12.59 -2.67 -10.72
CA GLU A 331 11.91 -2.54 -12.01
C GLU A 331 12.04 -3.81 -12.88
N SER A 332 12.88 -4.80 -12.51
CA SER A 332 12.89 -6.11 -13.17
C SER A 332 11.69 -7.00 -12.82
N LEU A 333 10.86 -6.55 -11.87
CA LEU A 333 9.58 -7.17 -11.54
C LEU A 333 8.46 -6.76 -12.50
N VAL A 334 8.53 -5.56 -13.11
CA VAL A 334 7.49 -5.05 -14.02
C VAL A 334 7.76 -5.53 -15.44
N ALA A 335 6.94 -6.45 -15.94
CA ALA A 335 7.16 -7.13 -17.21
C ALA A 335 6.46 -6.44 -18.39
N ASP A 336 5.21 -6.01 -18.18
CA ASP A 336 4.35 -5.41 -19.21
C ASP A 336 4.32 -3.87 -19.12
N PRO A 337 4.15 -3.17 -20.25
CA PRO A 337 4.05 -1.72 -20.27
C PRO A 337 2.77 -1.24 -19.55
N PRO A 338 2.82 -0.07 -18.89
CA PRO A 338 1.68 0.46 -18.14
C PRO A 338 0.51 0.88 -19.03
N SER A 339 -0.70 0.50 -18.61
CA SER A 339 -1.96 0.96 -19.20
C SER A 339 -2.36 2.35 -18.70
N TYR A 340 -3.03 3.11 -19.55
CA TYR A 340 -3.47 4.48 -19.25
C TYR A 340 -4.98 4.64 -19.49
N LEU A 341 -5.65 5.33 -18.56
CA LEU A 341 -7.04 5.77 -18.70
C LEU A 341 -7.13 7.02 -19.59
N ASN A 342 -8.33 7.37 -20.04
CA ASN A 342 -8.56 8.64 -20.75
C ASN A 342 -8.33 9.85 -19.83
N LYS A 343 -8.67 9.72 -18.54
CA LYS A 343 -8.42 10.65 -17.44
C LYS A 343 -8.62 9.93 -16.10
N VAL A 344 -8.34 10.61 -14.98
CA VAL A 344 -8.82 10.20 -13.65
C VAL A 344 -10.11 10.95 -13.32
N ASP A 345 -11.15 10.22 -12.92
CA ASP A 345 -12.45 10.72 -12.45
C ASP A 345 -12.59 10.70 -10.93
N ALA A 346 -11.86 9.82 -10.24
CA ALA A 346 -11.90 9.66 -8.80
C ALA A 346 -10.55 9.22 -8.20
N VAL A 347 -10.35 9.51 -6.91
CA VAL A 347 -9.30 8.94 -6.08
C VAL A 347 -9.93 8.02 -5.05
N PHE A 348 -9.45 6.78 -4.98
CA PHE A 348 -9.77 5.88 -3.87
C PHE A 348 -8.63 5.93 -2.83
N VAL A 349 -9.01 6.20 -1.59
CA VAL A 349 -8.11 6.15 -0.42
C VAL A 349 -8.17 4.74 0.17
N HIS A 350 -6.99 4.20 0.39
CA HIS A 350 -6.70 2.86 0.90
C HIS A 350 -5.87 2.93 2.17
N HIS A 351 -5.73 1.80 2.84
CA HIS A 351 -4.63 1.51 3.76
C HIS A 351 -3.95 0.20 3.34
N THR A 352 -2.90 -0.21 4.05
CA THR A 352 -2.20 -1.47 3.79
C THR A 352 -2.45 -2.54 4.87
N ALA A 353 -3.54 -2.41 5.65
CA ALA A 353 -3.88 -3.24 6.82
C ALA A 353 -2.70 -3.56 7.78
N GLY A 354 -1.68 -2.70 7.82
CA GLY A 354 -0.31 -3.10 8.11
C GLY A 354 0.06 -3.08 9.60
N THR A 355 1.10 -2.34 9.95
CA THR A 355 1.33 -1.91 11.34
C THR A 355 1.48 -0.40 11.38
N ASN A 356 1.22 0.21 12.53
CA ASN A 356 1.50 1.64 12.77
C ASN A 356 2.84 1.87 13.50
N THR A 357 3.55 0.80 13.89
CA THR A 357 4.75 0.86 14.73
C THR A 357 6.06 1.07 13.96
N TYR A 358 6.07 0.91 12.63
CA TYR A 358 7.27 1.07 11.79
C TYR A 358 7.91 2.47 11.93
N ASP A 359 9.21 2.61 11.76
CA ASP A 359 9.85 3.92 11.58
C ASP A 359 9.70 4.38 10.13
N CYS A 360 9.47 5.67 9.86
CA CYS A 360 9.26 6.16 8.47
C CYS A 360 10.48 5.95 7.54
N ALA A 361 11.64 5.57 8.09
CA ALA A 361 12.79 5.08 7.32
C ALA A 361 12.59 3.67 6.72
N GLU A 362 11.67 2.86 7.28
CA GLU A 362 11.29 1.53 6.78
C GLU A 362 10.26 1.60 5.65
N SER A 363 9.58 2.72 5.43
CA SER A 363 8.52 2.86 4.41
C SER A 363 8.96 2.42 2.99
N PRO A 364 10.19 2.71 2.52
CA PRO A 364 10.74 2.11 1.30
C PRO A 364 10.79 0.58 1.30
N ALA A 365 11.14 -0.05 2.43
CA ALA A 365 11.20 -1.51 2.56
C ALA A 365 9.80 -2.14 2.59
N ILE A 366 8.84 -1.48 3.26
CA ILE A 366 7.41 -1.86 3.24
C ILE A 366 6.90 -1.87 1.80
N ILE A 367 7.13 -0.79 1.04
CA ILE A 367 6.64 -0.65 -0.34
C ILE A 367 7.31 -1.67 -1.28
N ARG A 368 8.62 -1.95 -1.13
CA ARG A 368 9.29 -3.04 -1.89
C ARG A 368 8.70 -4.41 -1.59
N ALA A 369 8.35 -4.70 -0.34
CA ALA A 369 7.74 -5.97 0.01
C ALA A 369 6.32 -6.10 -0.55
N ILE A 370 5.52 -5.02 -0.53
CA ILE A 370 4.19 -4.98 -1.16
C ILE A 370 4.33 -5.17 -2.68
N LEU A 371 5.23 -4.46 -3.37
CA LEU A 371 5.53 -4.69 -4.80
C LEU A 371 5.84 -6.17 -5.08
N THR A 372 6.71 -6.75 -4.27
CA THR A 372 7.15 -8.15 -4.46
C THR A 372 6.01 -9.14 -4.18
N TYR A 373 5.12 -8.86 -3.24
CA TYR A 373 3.91 -9.65 -2.98
C TYR A 373 2.94 -9.60 -4.17
N HIS A 374 2.57 -8.40 -4.64
CA HIS A 374 1.64 -8.25 -5.76
C HIS A 374 2.16 -8.96 -7.02
N VAL A 375 3.47 -8.88 -7.32
CA VAL A 375 4.06 -9.50 -8.52
C VAL A 375 4.35 -11.00 -8.34
N LYS A 376 4.93 -11.45 -7.21
CA LYS A 376 5.37 -12.85 -7.03
C LYS A 376 4.35 -13.76 -6.35
N THR A 377 3.40 -13.19 -5.60
CA THR A 377 2.31 -13.92 -4.96
C THR A 377 1.04 -13.80 -5.79
N ASN A 378 0.52 -12.59 -6.01
CA ASN A 378 -0.76 -12.41 -6.71
C ASN A 378 -0.64 -12.59 -8.23
N GLY A 379 0.57 -12.53 -8.80
CA GLY A 379 0.82 -12.67 -10.24
C GLY A 379 0.52 -11.42 -11.06
N TRP A 380 0.43 -10.25 -10.43
CA TRP A 380 0.16 -8.97 -11.09
C TRP A 380 1.44 -8.41 -11.77
N ASN A 381 1.29 -7.44 -12.67
CA ASN A 381 2.42 -6.84 -13.38
C ASN A 381 3.23 -5.87 -12.50
N ASP A 382 2.56 -5.16 -11.59
CA ASP A 382 3.17 -4.15 -10.72
C ASP A 382 2.31 -3.93 -9.47
N VAL A 383 2.80 -3.15 -8.52
CA VAL A 383 2.04 -2.77 -7.33
C VAL A 383 0.71 -2.08 -7.70
N GLY A 384 -0.37 -2.43 -6.98
CA GLY A 384 -1.74 -2.07 -7.39
C GLY A 384 -2.10 -0.58 -7.25
N TYR A 385 -1.57 0.09 -6.22
CA TYR A 385 -1.86 1.50 -5.92
C TYR A 385 -0.93 2.44 -6.70
N ASN A 386 -1.44 3.59 -7.16
CA ASN A 386 -0.61 4.59 -7.86
C ASN A 386 0.32 5.36 -6.91
N PHE A 387 -0.07 5.52 -5.65
CA PHE A 387 0.69 6.24 -4.63
C PHE A 387 0.62 5.54 -3.27
N PHE A 388 1.68 5.70 -2.49
CA PHE A 388 1.67 5.40 -1.06
C PHE A 388 1.92 6.67 -0.24
N VAL A 389 1.37 6.71 0.98
CA VAL A 389 1.61 7.78 1.96
C VAL A 389 1.99 7.18 3.31
N ASP A 390 3.12 7.59 3.89
CA ASP A 390 3.50 7.15 5.24
C ASP A 390 2.88 8.01 6.35
N LYS A 391 2.98 7.56 7.61
CA LYS A 391 2.52 8.32 8.78
C LYS A 391 3.29 9.63 9.05
N CYS A 392 4.42 9.86 8.38
CA CYS A 392 5.18 11.11 8.39
C CYS A 392 4.73 12.12 7.32
N GLY A 393 3.85 11.72 6.39
CA GLY A 393 3.40 12.53 5.26
C GLY A 393 4.32 12.45 4.02
N THR A 394 5.23 11.49 3.95
CA THR A 394 6.01 11.22 2.73
C THR A 394 5.11 10.55 1.70
N VAL A 395 5.06 11.10 0.49
CA VAL A 395 4.40 10.48 -0.67
C VAL A 395 5.42 9.65 -1.46
N PHE A 396 5.03 8.46 -1.90
CA PHE A 396 5.83 7.61 -2.77
C PHE A 396 5.06 7.30 -4.05
N GLU A 397 5.75 7.28 -5.19
CA GLU A 397 5.24 6.76 -6.46
C GLU A 397 5.05 5.24 -6.34
N GLY A 398 3.83 4.76 -6.49
CA GLY A 398 3.50 3.34 -6.55
C GLY A 398 3.66 2.82 -7.98
N ARG A 399 2.53 2.54 -8.64
CA ARG A 399 2.48 1.95 -9.98
C ARG A 399 3.22 2.77 -11.06
N ALA A 400 4.03 2.10 -11.87
CA ALA A 400 4.89 2.67 -12.89
C ALA A 400 4.13 3.30 -14.07
N GLY A 401 4.79 4.22 -14.77
CA GLY A 401 4.30 4.87 -15.99
C GLY A 401 4.38 6.41 -15.97
N GLY A 402 4.50 6.99 -14.79
CA GLY A 402 4.66 8.42 -14.55
C GLY A 402 3.53 8.99 -13.72
N VAL A 403 3.87 9.57 -12.57
CA VAL A 403 2.94 10.13 -11.57
C VAL A 403 1.94 11.14 -12.13
N ASP A 404 2.29 11.86 -13.19
CA ASP A 404 1.46 12.87 -13.87
C ASP A 404 0.38 12.23 -14.75
N LYS A 405 0.68 11.12 -15.42
CA LYS A 405 -0.22 10.45 -16.37
C LYS A 405 -1.34 9.66 -15.68
N PRO A 406 -2.50 9.45 -16.32
CA PRO A 406 -3.59 8.64 -15.78
C PRO A 406 -3.28 7.13 -15.87
N VAL A 407 -2.23 6.66 -15.18
CA VAL A 407 -1.86 5.23 -15.08
C VAL A 407 -3.00 4.46 -14.43
N GLN A 408 -3.50 3.42 -15.10
CA GLN A 408 -4.56 2.56 -14.57
C GLN A 408 -4.04 1.73 -13.39
N GLY A 409 -4.72 1.81 -12.25
CA GLY A 409 -4.41 1.03 -11.06
C GLY A 409 -4.89 -0.42 -11.11
N ALA A 410 -4.59 -1.16 -10.04
CA ALA A 410 -5.14 -2.46 -9.69
C ALA A 410 -5.39 -2.47 -8.17
N HIS A 411 -6.26 -1.59 -7.70
CA HIS A 411 -6.52 -1.34 -6.27
C HIS A 411 -8.00 -1.37 -5.89
N THR A 412 -8.94 -1.10 -6.81
CA THR A 412 -10.37 -1.04 -6.50
C THR A 412 -11.16 -1.71 -7.61
N TYR A 413 -11.43 -3.00 -7.42
CA TYR A 413 -12.10 -3.85 -8.40
C TYR A 413 -13.43 -3.24 -8.84
N GLY A 414 -13.64 -3.19 -10.15
CA GLY A 414 -14.82 -2.59 -10.78
C GLY A 414 -14.74 -1.08 -11.01
N PHE A 415 -13.73 -0.38 -10.46
CA PHE A 415 -13.52 1.06 -10.65
C PHE A 415 -12.08 1.45 -11.02
N ASN A 416 -11.17 0.49 -11.25
CA ASN A 416 -9.79 0.77 -11.67
C ASN A 416 -9.77 1.51 -13.03
N GLY A 417 -10.76 1.25 -13.89
CA GLY A 417 -10.96 1.93 -15.18
C GLY A 417 -11.29 3.44 -15.12
N TYR A 418 -11.40 4.03 -13.93
CA TYR A 418 -11.79 5.44 -13.74
C TYR A 418 -10.90 6.21 -12.77
N SER A 419 -10.03 5.55 -12.01
CA SER A 419 -9.58 6.08 -10.72
C SER A 419 -8.08 5.94 -10.48
N SER A 420 -7.62 6.60 -9.42
CA SER A 420 -6.24 6.50 -8.94
C SER A 420 -6.20 6.17 -7.44
N GLY A 421 -5.37 5.21 -7.05
CA GLY A 421 -5.32 4.67 -5.69
C GLY A 421 -4.20 5.30 -4.86
N ILE A 422 -4.54 5.80 -3.68
CA ILE A 422 -3.57 6.28 -2.67
C ILE A 422 -3.69 5.38 -1.43
N SER A 423 -2.66 4.59 -1.11
CA SER A 423 -2.66 3.73 0.07
C SER A 423 -1.81 4.29 1.22
N VAL A 424 -2.43 4.44 2.39
CA VAL A 424 -1.76 4.94 3.59
C VAL A 424 -1.12 3.76 4.34
N LEU A 425 0.21 3.79 4.51
CA LEU A 425 0.95 2.73 5.20
C LEU A 425 0.55 2.66 6.68
N GLY A 426 -0.22 1.63 7.04
CA GLY A 426 -0.75 1.46 8.39
C GLY A 426 -2.01 0.60 8.46
N ASP A 427 -2.55 0.48 9.67
CA ASP A 427 -3.88 -0.06 9.98
C ASP A 427 -4.71 1.06 10.62
N PHE A 428 -5.96 1.21 10.21
CA PHE A 428 -6.87 2.26 10.68
C PHE A 428 -8.26 1.72 11.05
N GLU A 429 -8.46 0.39 11.05
CA GLU A 429 -9.67 -0.24 11.60
C GLU A 429 -9.45 -0.50 13.09
N ASN A 430 -8.33 -1.14 13.47
CA ASN A 430 -8.07 -1.56 14.87
C ASN A 430 -7.51 -0.43 15.75
N GLY A 431 -8.11 0.76 15.68
CA GLY A 431 -7.80 1.90 16.56
C GLY A 431 -6.54 2.71 16.21
N GLY A 432 -5.78 2.30 15.19
CA GLY A 432 -4.79 3.18 14.55
C GLY A 432 -5.46 4.45 14.03
N THR A 433 -4.75 5.59 14.03
CA THR A 433 -5.30 6.90 13.64
C THR A 433 -4.36 7.59 12.65
N PRO A 434 -4.84 8.10 11.50
CA PRO A 434 -3.98 8.75 10.51
C PRO A 434 -3.46 10.09 11.05
N SER A 435 -2.15 10.32 10.89
CA SER A 435 -1.51 11.55 11.34
C SER A 435 -1.99 12.76 10.54
N ALA A 436 -1.84 13.97 11.11
CA ALA A 436 -2.13 15.20 10.36
C ALA A 436 -1.29 15.33 9.08
N ALA A 437 -0.04 14.83 9.11
CA ALA A 437 0.84 14.84 7.94
C ALA A 437 0.39 13.85 6.86
N ALA A 438 -0.03 12.64 7.24
CA ALA A 438 -0.60 11.66 6.31
C ALA A 438 -1.91 12.16 5.67
N LYS A 439 -2.82 12.73 6.48
CA LYS A 439 -4.07 13.32 5.96
C LYS A 439 -3.81 14.46 4.97
N GLN A 440 -2.86 15.35 5.27
CA GLN A 440 -2.49 16.43 4.36
C GLN A 440 -1.84 15.90 3.07
N ALA A 441 -0.93 14.92 3.17
CA ALA A 441 -0.29 14.32 2.00
C ALA A 441 -1.28 13.60 1.07
N VAL A 442 -2.27 12.87 1.61
CA VAL A 442 -3.37 12.29 0.82
C VAL A 442 -4.19 13.41 0.15
N ALA A 443 -4.51 14.49 0.87
CA ALA A 443 -5.27 15.62 0.34
C ALA A 443 -4.52 16.35 -0.80
N ASP A 444 -3.23 16.61 -0.63
CA ASP A 444 -2.37 17.30 -1.60
C ASP A 444 -2.18 16.48 -2.87
N VAL A 445 -1.97 15.16 -2.76
CA VAL A 445 -1.86 14.25 -3.91
C VAL A 445 -3.21 14.11 -4.61
N ALA A 446 -4.32 14.01 -3.88
CA ALA A 446 -5.65 13.93 -4.47
C ALA A 446 -6.02 15.23 -5.21
N ALA A 447 -5.77 16.39 -4.62
CA ALA A 447 -5.98 17.70 -5.25
C ALA A 447 -5.19 17.84 -6.55
N TRP A 448 -3.89 17.54 -6.50
CA TRP A 448 -3.02 17.55 -7.67
C TRP A 448 -3.51 16.59 -8.75
N LYS A 449 -3.79 15.33 -8.37
CA LYS A 449 -4.10 14.28 -9.34
C LYS A 449 -5.45 14.48 -10.02
N LEU A 450 -6.43 15.02 -9.31
CA LEU A 450 -7.74 15.34 -9.87
C LEU A 450 -7.73 16.67 -10.66
N GLY A 451 -6.95 17.67 -10.22
CA GLY A 451 -6.75 18.94 -10.93
C GLY A 451 -6.10 18.77 -12.31
N LEU A 452 -5.14 17.84 -12.45
CA LEU A 452 -4.58 17.44 -13.76
C LEU A 452 -5.63 16.96 -14.78
N HIS A 453 -6.84 16.62 -14.32
CA HIS A 453 -7.96 16.16 -15.14
C HIS A 453 -9.21 17.04 -15.01
N GLY A 454 -9.10 18.21 -14.37
CA GLY A 454 -10.21 19.17 -14.20
C GLY A 454 -11.33 18.66 -13.29
N VAL A 455 -11.00 17.85 -12.28
CA VAL A 455 -11.96 17.26 -11.33
C VAL A 455 -11.80 17.92 -9.95
N ASP A 456 -12.90 18.43 -9.41
CA ASP A 456 -12.97 19.02 -8.07
C ASP A 456 -12.93 17.92 -6.98
N PRO A 457 -11.99 17.94 -6.03
CA PRO A 457 -11.87 16.92 -4.97
C PRO A 457 -12.95 16.98 -3.87
N GLU A 458 -13.76 18.04 -3.80
CA GLU A 458 -14.95 18.10 -2.92
C GLU A 458 -16.25 17.63 -3.61
N ALA A 459 -16.22 17.45 -4.93
CA ALA A 459 -17.39 17.09 -5.73
C ALA A 459 -17.84 15.62 -5.59
N LYS A 460 -18.90 15.30 -6.33
CA LYS A 460 -19.41 13.94 -6.55
C LYS A 460 -19.27 13.54 -8.01
N VAL A 461 -19.11 12.25 -8.24
CA VAL A 461 -18.96 11.64 -9.57
C VAL A 461 -19.81 10.38 -9.64
N THR A 462 -20.41 10.12 -10.80
CA THR A 462 -21.17 8.90 -11.06
C THR A 462 -20.34 8.00 -11.99
N LEU A 463 -19.96 6.83 -11.48
CA LEU A 463 -19.16 5.83 -12.19
C LEU A 463 -19.99 4.58 -12.47
N THR A 464 -19.63 3.83 -13.52
CA THR A 464 -20.28 2.54 -13.84
C THR A 464 -19.45 1.40 -13.26
N ALA A 465 -20.03 0.57 -12.40
CA ALA A 465 -19.31 -0.58 -11.85
C ALA A 465 -18.99 -1.61 -12.95
N ALA A 466 -17.69 -1.88 -13.20
CA ALA A 466 -17.25 -2.78 -14.27
C ALA A 466 -17.37 -4.28 -13.92
N GLY A 467 -17.58 -4.60 -12.64
CA GLY A 467 -17.83 -5.94 -12.11
C GLY A 467 -18.78 -5.88 -10.91
N ASP A 468 -19.13 -7.04 -10.35
CA ASP A 468 -19.83 -7.12 -9.07
C ASP A 468 -18.82 -6.89 -7.94
N THR A 469 -19.04 -5.86 -7.11
CA THR A 469 -18.06 -5.41 -6.10
C THR A 469 -18.48 -5.71 -4.66
N GLY A 470 -19.53 -6.52 -4.48
CA GLY A 470 -20.24 -6.72 -3.21
C GLY A 470 -21.13 -5.52 -2.81
N VAL A 471 -20.66 -4.28 -3.01
CA VAL A 471 -21.43 -3.04 -2.79
C VAL A 471 -22.29 -2.69 -4.00
N TRP A 472 -21.75 -2.84 -5.21
CA TRP A 472 -22.41 -2.51 -6.48
C TRP A 472 -22.48 -3.74 -7.39
N LYS A 473 -23.47 -3.78 -8.29
CA LYS A 473 -23.59 -4.79 -9.34
C LYS A 473 -23.09 -4.27 -10.68
N LYS A 474 -22.59 -5.17 -11.53
CA LYS A 474 -22.01 -4.81 -12.83
C LYS A 474 -23.00 -4.01 -13.70
N GLY A 475 -22.64 -2.76 -14.01
CA GLY A 475 -23.47 -1.80 -14.74
C GLY A 475 -24.15 -0.74 -13.86
N ASP A 476 -24.17 -0.90 -12.54
CA ASP A 476 -24.75 0.08 -11.61
C ASP A 476 -24.06 1.45 -11.70
N GLN A 477 -24.84 2.51 -11.49
CA GLN A 477 -24.39 3.90 -11.52
C GLN A 477 -24.03 4.40 -10.11
N ALA A 478 -22.86 4.00 -9.63
CA ALA A 478 -22.34 4.35 -8.31
C ALA A 478 -22.05 5.86 -8.22
N THR A 479 -22.80 6.58 -7.39
CA THR A 479 -22.60 8.03 -7.19
C THR A 479 -21.77 8.29 -5.94
N LEU A 480 -20.46 8.41 -6.16
CA LEU A 480 -19.42 8.47 -5.13
C LEU A 480 -18.99 9.93 -4.86
N ASN A 481 -18.02 10.11 -3.97
CA ASN A 481 -17.27 11.37 -3.87
C ASN A 481 -16.04 11.26 -4.78
N THR A 482 -15.53 12.38 -5.32
CA THR A 482 -14.33 12.37 -6.16
C THR A 482 -13.06 11.96 -5.39
N VAL A 483 -13.03 12.12 -4.07
CA VAL A 483 -12.12 11.39 -3.17
C VAL A 483 -12.96 10.52 -2.23
N SER A 484 -12.92 9.20 -2.41
CA SER A 484 -13.73 8.23 -1.64
C SER A 484 -12.87 7.13 -1.01
N GLY A 485 -13.39 6.37 -0.05
CA GLY A 485 -12.69 5.24 0.57
C GLY A 485 -12.89 3.96 -0.22
N HIS A 486 -12.00 2.97 -0.09
CA HIS A 486 -12.17 1.69 -0.80
C HIS A 486 -13.56 1.05 -0.55
N ARG A 487 -14.03 1.05 0.71
CA ARG A 487 -15.37 0.61 1.12
C ARG A 487 -16.57 1.35 0.50
N ASP A 488 -16.37 2.45 -0.24
CA ASP A 488 -17.42 3.10 -1.03
C ASP A 488 -17.63 2.40 -2.40
N GLY A 489 -16.60 1.71 -2.90
CA GLY A 489 -16.59 1.03 -4.20
C GLY A 489 -16.63 -0.49 -4.10
N PHE A 490 -15.98 -1.09 -3.11
CA PHE A 490 -15.86 -2.54 -2.93
C PHE A 490 -16.28 -2.96 -1.51
N ALA A 491 -16.68 -4.22 -1.32
CA ALA A 491 -17.05 -4.75 -0.01
C ALA A 491 -15.80 -5.08 0.81
N THR A 492 -15.35 -4.12 1.61
CA THR A 492 -14.09 -4.21 2.36
C THR A 492 -14.12 -3.39 3.64
N LEU A 493 -13.22 -3.70 4.58
CA LEU A 493 -12.88 -2.80 5.70
C LEU A 493 -11.92 -1.67 5.28
N CYS A 494 -11.16 -1.80 4.19
CA CYS A 494 -10.26 -0.75 3.70
C CYS A 494 -11.04 0.59 3.43
N PRO A 495 -10.52 1.77 3.83
CA PRO A 495 -9.19 2.09 4.36
C PRO A 495 -9.10 2.07 5.90
N GLY A 496 -9.97 1.33 6.58
CA GLY A 496 -10.09 1.32 8.04
C GLY A 496 -10.93 2.49 8.59
N ALA A 497 -11.68 2.23 9.66
CA ALA A 497 -12.71 3.10 10.22
C ALA A 497 -12.24 4.52 10.54
N THR A 498 -11.04 4.71 11.11
CA THR A 498 -10.58 6.06 11.51
C THR A 498 -10.16 6.90 10.31
N LEU A 499 -9.49 6.30 9.31
CA LEU A 499 -9.11 6.97 8.07
C LEU A 499 -10.33 7.21 7.17
N TYR A 500 -11.27 6.27 7.11
CA TYR A 500 -12.57 6.49 6.47
C TYR A 500 -13.34 7.66 7.11
N SER A 501 -13.34 7.76 8.45
CA SER A 501 -13.95 8.90 9.17
C SER A 501 -13.28 10.24 8.88
N ALA A 502 -12.02 10.25 8.45
CA ALA A 502 -11.27 11.45 8.09
C ALA A 502 -11.47 11.92 6.65
N LEU A 503 -12.09 11.12 5.76
CA LEU A 503 -12.29 11.50 4.35
C LEU A 503 -13.03 12.84 4.15
N PRO A 504 -14.04 13.25 4.96
CA PRO A 504 -14.64 14.57 4.85
C PRO A 504 -13.67 15.72 5.21
N GLU A 505 -12.66 15.47 6.04
CA GLU A 505 -11.59 16.43 6.33
C GLU A 505 -10.59 16.50 5.16
N ILE A 506 -10.16 15.34 4.66
CA ILE A 506 -9.24 15.20 3.53
C ILE A 506 -9.80 15.88 2.27
N ARG A 507 -11.09 15.72 1.96
CA ARG A 507 -11.73 16.42 0.82
C ARG A 507 -11.64 17.94 0.91
N ARG A 508 -11.98 18.53 2.06
CA ARG A 508 -11.85 19.98 2.28
C ARG A 508 -10.40 20.46 2.25
N ALA A 509 -9.46 19.66 2.77
CA ALA A 509 -8.04 19.96 2.69
C ALA A 509 -7.52 19.91 1.24
N ALA A 510 -8.09 19.03 0.39
CA ALA A 510 -7.76 18.92 -1.02
C ALA A 510 -8.34 20.10 -1.82
N GLY A 511 -9.62 20.46 -1.61
CA GLY A 511 -10.24 21.64 -2.23
C GLY A 511 -9.58 22.97 -1.85
N ALA A 512 -8.95 23.02 -0.68
CA ALA A 512 -8.14 24.15 -0.21
C ALA A 512 -6.61 23.99 -0.44
N SER A 513 -6.17 22.95 -1.14
CA SER A 513 -4.74 22.68 -1.34
C SER A 513 -4.12 23.64 -2.36
N VAL A 514 -2.84 23.97 -2.16
CA VAL A 514 -2.04 24.75 -3.14
C VAL A 514 -1.78 23.99 -4.45
N TYR A 515 -2.13 22.71 -4.49
CA TYR A 515 -2.00 21.84 -5.66
C TYR A 515 -3.32 21.62 -6.42
N ALA A 516 -4.43 22.22 -5.97
CA ALA A 516 -5.69 22.22 -6.71
C ALA A 516 -5.60 23.18 -7.93
N HIS A 517 -6.08 22.73 -9.09
CA HIS A 517 -5.98 23.42 -10.38
C HIS A 517 -7.22 23.20 -11.25
#